data_AF-A0A6G3DDV5-F1
#
_entry.id   AF-A0A6G3DDV5-F1
#
_cell.length_a   1.000
_cell.length_b   1.000
_cell.length_c   1.000
_cell.angle_alpha   90.00
_cell.angle_beta   90.00
_cell.angle_gamma   90.00
#
_symmetry.space_group_name_H-M   'P 1'
#
loop_
_entity.id
_entity.type
_entity.pdbx_description
1 polymer ?
#
loop_
_entity_poly.entity_id
_entity_poly.type
_entity_poly.pdbx_seq_one_letter_code
_entity_poly.pdbx_strand_id
1 'polypeptide(L)'
;ALRAGEEVGCGVLEELTLQAPLVLPDGGGLHVQVVVGGAADDGARSVSIHSRAENAADAEWTLHAEGVLSPGTPEPAIDLAVWPPVGAVAVSV
;
A
#
# COMPACT_ATOMS: atom_id res chain seq x y z
N ALA A 1 0.36 -1.80 2.07
CA ALA A 1 1.74 -2.21 1.77
C ALA A 1 2.76 -1.39 2.57
N LEU A 2 2.86 -0.07 2.36
CA LEU A 2 3.93 0.76 2.93
C LEU A 2 4.09 0.62 4.45
N ARG A 3 3.00 0.76 5.23
CA ARG A 3 3.05 0.57 6.69
C ARG A 3 3.55 -0.82 7.09
N ALA A 4 3.10 -1.87 6.40
CA ALA A 4 3.55 -3.24 6.67
C ALA A 4 5.04 -3.43 6.30
N GLY A 5 5.51 -2.74 5.25
CA GLY A 5 6.92 -2.69 4.88
C GLY A 5 7.79 -2.05 5.95
N GLU A 6 7.37 -0.90 6.49
CA GLU A 6 8.08 -0.24 7.60
C GLU A 6 8.26 -1.17 8.81
N GLU A 7 7.23 -1.94 9.18
CA GLU A 7 7.28 -2.91 10.30
C GLU A 7 8.32 -4.02 10.10
N VAL A 8 8.73 -4.27 8.86
CA VAL A 8 9.75 -5.29 8.52
C VAL A 8 11.05 -4.68 7.97
N GLY A 9 11.24 -3.36 8.12
CA GLY A 9 12.43 -2.65 7.63
C GLY A 9 12.53 -2.53 6.10
N CYS A 10 11.42 -2.76 5.38
CA CYS A 10 11.31 -2.65 3.93
C CYS A 10 10.40 -1.46 3.56
N GLY A 11 10.91 -0.24 3.77
CA GLY A 11 10.15 1.00 3.61
C GLY A 11 9.92 1.45 2.15
N VAL A 12 10.48 0.75 1.16
CA VAL A 12 10.31 1.06 -0.25
C VAL A 12 9.35 0.06 -0.88
N LEU A 13 8.36 0.57 -1.63
CA LEU A 13 7.50 -0.23 -2.49
C LEU A 13 8.06 -0.14 -3.92
N GLU A 14 8.68 -1.21 -4.40
CA GLU A 14 9.31 -1.23 -5.72
C GLU A 14 8.27 -1.36 -6.83
N GLU A 15 7.33 -2.29 -6.63
CA GLU A 15 6.25 -2.57 -7.56
C GLU A 15 4.98 -2.95 -6.79
N LEU A 16 3.84 -2.57 -7.35
CA LEU A 16 2.54 -3.05 -6.91
C LEU A 16 1.61 -3.21 -8.10
N THR A 17 1.29 -4.45 -8.43
CA THR A 17 0.33 -4.80 -9.48
C THR A 17 -1.07 -4.90 -8.89
N LEU A 18 -2.02 -4.18 -9.48
CA LEU A 18 -3.43 -4.21 -9.09
C LEU A 18 -4.15 -5.34 -9.83
N GLN A 19 -4.71 -6.28 -9.07
CA GLN A 19 -5.41 -7.46 -9.59
C GLN A 19 -6.92 -7.24 -9.67
N ALA A 20 -7.51 -6.61 -8.65
CA ALA A 20 -8.94 -6.32 -8.60
C ALA A 20 -9.23 -5.08 -7.75
N PRO A 21 -10.24 -4.26 -8.09
CA PRO A 21 -10.66 -3.14 -7.27
C PRO A 21 -11.20 -3.62 -5.91
N LEU A 22 -11.01 -2.81 -4.87
CA LEU A 22 -11.66 -2.98 -3.57
C LEU A 22 -13.02 -2.27 -3.59
N VAL A 23 -14.10 -3.02 -3.76
CA VAL A 23 -15.45 -2.44 -3.76
C VAL A 23 -15.89 -2.18 -2.32
N LEU A 24 -16.16 -0.92 -2.00
CA LEU A 24 -16.65 -0.53 -0.68
C LEU A 24 -18.16 -0.78 -0.60
N PRO A 25 -18.63 -1.50 0.43
CA PRO A 25 -20.07 -1.70 0.63
C PRO A 25 -20.73 -0.41 1.12
N ASP A 26 -22.02 -0.24 0.81
CA ASP A 26 -22.83 0.89 1.29
C ASP A 26 -22.97 0.92 2.83
N GLY A 27 -22.72 -0.22 3.49
CA GLY A 27 -22.69 -0.35 4.94
C GLY A 27 -21.94 -1.60 5.40
N GLY A 28 -21.42 -1.54 6.63
CA GLY A 28 -20.52 -2.56 7.18
C GLY A 28 -19.06 -2.35 6.75
N GLY A 29 -18.14 -3.07 7.38
CA GLY A 29 -16.71 -2.98 7.11
C GLY A 29 -16.18 -4.05 6.16
N LEU A 30 -14.90 -3.87 5.81
CA LEU A 30 -14.06 -4.87 5.16
C LEU A 30 -12.90 -5.16 6.10
N HIS A 31 -12.59 -6.44 6.29
CA HIS A 31 -11.28 -6.83 6.80
C HIS A 31 -10.26 -6.70 5.69
N VAL A 32 -9.14 -6.05 5.97
CA VAL A 32 -8.00 -5.95 5.07
C VAL A 32 -6.83 -6.71 5.68
N GLN A 33 -6.22 -7.58 4.89
CA GLN A 33 -5.02 -8.31 5.28
C GLN A 33 -3.88 -7.96 4.34
N VAL A 34 -2.74 -7.61 4.92
CA VAL A 34 -1.48 -7.44 4.18
C VAL A 34 -0.55 -8.55 4.62
N VAL A 35 -0.15 -9.40 3.67
CA VAL A 35 0.77 -10.51 3.92
C VAL A 35 2.12 -10.12 3.36
N VAL A 36 3.16 -10.23 4.19
CA VAL A 36 4.55 -9.97 3.80
C VAL A 36 5.33 -11.27 3.88
N GLY A 37 6.01 -11.62 2.79
CA GLY A 37 6.81 -12.84 2.68
C GLY A 37 8.11 -12.80 3.48
N GLY A 38 8.81 -13.94 3.45
CA GLY A 38 10.20 -14.02 3.89
C GLY A 38 11.10 -13.10 3.07
N ALA A 39 12.24 -12.70 3.66
CA ALA A 39 13.25 -11.95 2.93
C ALA A 39 13.95 -12.86 1.92
N ALA A 40 14.16 -12.35 0.71
CA ALA A 40 15.12 -12.87 -0.24
C ALA A 40 16.56 -12.47 0.15
N ASP A 41 17.55 -12.91 -0.62
CA ASP A 41 18.97 -12.69 -0.34
C ASP A 41 19.38 -11.20 -0.33
N ASP A 42 18.68 -10.37 -1.09
CA ASP A 42 18.84 -8.91 -1.15
C ASP A 42 18.02 -8.15 -0.09
N GLY A 43 17.27 -8.88 0.74
CA GLY A 43 16.38 -8.32 1.74
C GLY A 43 14.99 -7.92 1.21
N ALA A 44 14.73 -8.05 -0.10
CA ALA A 44 13.42 -7.81 -0.67
C ALA A 44 12.40 -8.83 -0.18
N ARG A 45 11.12 -8.43 -0.15
CA ARG A 45 10.01 -9.26 0.34
C ARG A 45 8.82 -9.12 -0.59
N SER A 46 8.18 -10.25 -0.90
CA SER A 46 6.87 -10.22 -1.56
C SER A 46 5.83 -9.63 -0.62
N VAL A 47 4.84 -8.92 -1.18
CA VAL A 47 3.67 -8.44 -0.46
C VAL A 47 2.40 -8.75 -1.24
N SER A 48 1.35 -9.14 -0.53
CA SER A 48 0.00 -9.28 -1.10
C SER A 48 -1.05 -8.65 -0.20
N ILE A 49 -2.06 -8.04 -0.82
CA ILE A 49 -3.14 -7.32 -0.16
C ILE A 49 -4.46 -8.00 -0.50
N HIS A 50 -5.17 -8.42 0.54
CA HIS A 50 -6.44 -9.08 0.42
C HIS A 50 -7.53 -8.36 1.20
N SER A 51 -8.78 -8.58 0.81
CA SER A 51 -9.91 -8.19 1.62
C SER A 51 -10.99 -9.26 1.71
N ARG A 52 -11.84 -9.10 2.71
CA ARG A 52 -13.05 -9.88 2.91
C ARG A 52 -14.08 -9.06 3.66
N ALA A 53 -15.37 -9.27 3.39
CA ALA A 53 -16.45 -8.62 4.14
C ALA A 53 -16.35 -8.94 5.64
N GLU A 54 -16.57 -7.92 6.48
CA GLU A 54 -16.52 -8.03 7.94
C GLU A 54 -17.49 -9.11 8.46
N ASN A 55 -18.71 -9.14 7.89
CA ASN A 55 -19.79 -10.02 8.31
C ASN A 55 -19.76 -11.41 7.65
N ALA A 56 -18.70 -11.74 6.90
CA ALA A 56 -18.58 -13.00 6.18
C ALA A 56 -17.29 -13.74 6.58
N ALA A 57 -17.24 -14.20 7.83
CA ALA A 57 -16.06 -14.84 8.41
C ALA A 57 -15.60 -16.13 7.68
N ASP A 58 -16.49 -16.77 6.93
CA ASP A 58 -16.20 -17.97 6.13
C ASP A 58 -16.02 -17.68 4.63
N ALA A 59 -16.14 -16.41 4.21
CA ALA A 59 -15.88 -16.04 2.83
C ALA A 59 -14.38 -16.16 2.49
N GLU A 60 -14.12 -16.37 1.21
CA GLU A 60 -12.77 -16.37 0.66
C GLU A 60 -12.17 -14.96 0.66
N TRP A 61 -10.86 -14.87 0.85
CA TRP A 61 -10.12 -13.63 0.73
C TRP A 61 -9.93 -13.28 -0.75
N THR A 62 -10.33 -12.08 -1.14
CA THR A 62 -10.10 -11.58 -2.50
C THR A 62 -8.74 -10.91 -2.58
N LEU A 63 -7.89 -11.31 -3.53
CA LEU A 63 -6.61 -10.66 -3.83
C LEU A 63 -6.86 -9.36 -4.61
N HIS A 64 -6.35 -8.24 -4.08
CA HIS A 64 -6.47 -6.93 -4.72
C HIS A 64 -5.18 -6.45 -5.34
N ALA A 65 -4.05 -6.76 -4.71
CA ALA A 65 -2.75 -6.35 -5.21
C ALA A 65 -1.63 -7.27 -4.71
N GLU A 66 -0.58 -7.38 -5.51
CA GLU A 66 0.65 -8.09 -5.19
C GLU A 66 1.86 -7.27 -5.64
N GLY A 67 3.00 -7.45 -5.00
CA GLY A 67 4.18 -6.64 -5.32
C GLY A 67 5.41 -7.00 -4.51
N VAL A 68 6.38 -6.08 -4.53
CA VAL A 68 7.69 -6.24 -3.90
C VAL A 68 7.99 -5.03 -3.01
N LEU A 69 8.40 -5.32 -1.79
CA LEU A 69 8.93 -4.36 -0.82
C LEU A 69 10.44 -4.54 -0.71
N SER A 70 11.19 -3.44 -0.61
CA SER A 70 12.63 -3.49 -0.40
C SER A 70 13.11 -2.59 0.74
N PRO A 71 14.27 -2.91 1.35
CA PRO A 71 14.90 -2.05 2.34
C PRO A 71 15.26 -0.68 1.77
N GLY A 72 15.20 0.34 2.62
CA GLY A 72 15.66 1.68 2.28
C GLY A 72 14.63 2.77 2.54
N THR A 73 14.96 3.96 2.07
CA THR A 73 14.10 5.14 2.12
C THR A 73 14.20 5.82 0.77
N PRO A 74 13.07 6.14 0.09
CA PRO A 74 13.13 6.87 -1.16
C PRO A 74 13.77 8.25 -0.94
N GLU A 75 14.75 8.61 -1.76
CA GLU A 75 15.25 9.99 -1.76
C GLU A 75 14.22 10.90 -2.47
N PRO A 76 13.83 12.02 -1.86
CA PRO A 76 12.92 12.97 -2.50
C PRO A 76 13.59 13.57 -3.75
N ALA A 77 12.93 13.43 -4.90
CA ALA A 77 13.46 13.90 -6.19
C ALA A 77 13.43 15.44 -6.36
N ILE A 78 12.67 16.16 -5.52
CA ILE A 78 12.49 17.61 -5.58
C ILE A 78 12.53 18.18 -4.16
N ASP A 79 13.13 19.36 -4.01
CA ASP A 79 13.06 20.13 -2.78
C ASP A 79 11.63 20.68 -2.57
N LEU A 80 10.91 20.10 -1.62
CA LEU A 80 9.54 20.48 -1.25
C LEU A 80 9.50 21.66 -0.25
N ALA A 81 10.63 22.33 0.02
CA ALA A 81 10.69 23.43 0.99
C ALA A 81 9.78 24.63 0.65
N VAL A 82 9.36 24.80 -0.60
CA VAL A 82 8.45 25.87 -1.02
C VAL A 82 7.11 25.27 -1.47
N TRP A 83 6.15 25.22 -0.53
CA TRP A 83 4.77 24.79 -0.78
C TRP A 83 3.76 25.81 -0.21
N PRO A 84 2.74 26.25 -0.97
CA PRO A 84 2.48 25.89 -2.36
C PRO A 84 3.54 26.48 -3.30
N PRO A 85 3.71 25.93 -4.52
CA PRO A 85 4.68 26.44 -5.48
C PRO A 85 4.45 27.93 -5.77
N VAL A 86 5.52 28.67 -6.06
CA VAL A 86 5.43 30.10 -6.41
C VAL A 86 4.47 30.30 -7.58
N GLY A 87 3.49 31.20 -7.41
CA GLY A 87 2.45 31.46 -8.41
C GLY A 87 1.25 30.52 -8.35
N ALA A 88 1.20 29.58 -7.40
CA ALA A 88 -0.01 28.82 -7.15
C ALA A 88 -1.17 29.73 -6.72
N VAL A 89 -2.33 29.54 -7.33
CA VAL A 89 -3.57 30.26 -7.00
C VAL A 89 -4.53 29.27 -6.34
N ALA A 90 -5.09 29.63 -5.20
CA ALA A 90 -6.07 28.81 -4.51
C ALA A 90 -7.35 28.68 -5.35
N VAL A 91 -7.88 27.46 -5.46
CA VAL A 91 -9.19 27.19 -6.05
C VAL A 91 -10.21 27.15 -4.92
N SER A 92 -11.39 27.75 -5.13
CA SER A 92 -12.49 27.66 -4.17
C SER A 92 -12.96 26.21 -4.02
N VAL A 93 -13.16 25.79 -2.77
CA VAL A 93 -13.78 24.51 -2.39
C VAL A 93 -15.30 24.56 -2.42
#